data_AF-A0A954RUK7-F1
#
_entry.id   AF-A0A954RUK7-F1
#
_cell.length_a   1.000
_cell.length_b   1.000
_cell.length_c   1.000
_cell.angle_alpha   90.00
_cell.angle_beta   90.00
_cell.angle_gamma   90.00
#
_symmetry.space_group_name_H-M   'P 1'
#
loop_
_entity.id
_entity.type
_entity.pdbx_description
1 polymer ?
#
loop_
_entity_poly.entity_id
_entity_poly.type
_entity_poly.pdbx_seq_one_letter_code
_entity_poly.pdbx_strand_id
1 'polypeptide(L)'
;MWQSNRTSPRLRFLRNDERQLTRDEPTGRNNWISLKLVGRNCNADAIGARISLYPVGTDKPIVRTLRAGDGYLAQSSKRLHIGLGPNTQLSHLIVRWPDGTQQTVSDISLNRQLEIVQDQTNALAWQRPQRAQDAELPERPNQSEPIAALRRIVPHRRLPIPQLEFVDGDAQTQTVRTFSPCAVFLWASWCGPCLTELAELAKHQQSLEEQGIRVVLISLDEVETNSTTAIREALQVLPKLSQSQVAGIATDSTKSVADLIFR
;
A
#
# COMPACT_ATOMS: atom_id res chain seq x y z
N MET A 1 12.91 -0.21 -17.84
CA MET A 1 11.45 -0.35 -17.72
C MET A 1 11.07 0.14 -16.32
N TRP A 2 10.48 1.34 -16.21
CA TRP A 2 10.12 1.91 -14.90
C TRP A 2 8.67 1.53 -14.57
N GLN A 3 8.48 0.56 -13.67
CA GLN A 3 7.16 0.22 -13.16
C GLN A 3 6.78 1.21 -12.07
N SER A 4 6.00 2.23 -12.42
CA SER A 4 5.40 3.12 -11.43
C SER A 4 4.00 2.60 -11.07
N ASN A 5 3.86 2.12 -9.84
CA ASN A 5 2.57 1.66 -9.31
C ASN A 5 1.56 2.82 -9.36
N ARG A 6 0.39 2.58 -9.98
CA ARG A 6 -0.67 3.60 -10.17
C ARG A 6 -1.49 3.86 -8.91
N THR A 7 -1.46 2.96 -7.94
CA THR A 7 -2.30 3.02 -6.73
C THR A 7 -1.52 3.21 -5.43
N SER A 8 -0.19 3.17 -5.47
CA SER A 8 0.63 3.47 -4.29
C SER A 8 0.73 4.98 -4.03
N PRO A 9 0.73 5.41 -2.75
CA PRO A 9 0.93 6.82 -2.40
C PRO A 9 2.28 7.30 -2.95
N ARG A 10 2.23 8.35 -3.79
CA ARG A 10 3.42 8.98 -4.36
C ARG A 10 3.82 10.16 -3.48
N LEU A 11 4.95 10.03 -2.79
CA LEU A 11 5.52 11.12 -2.02
C LEU A 11 6.31 12.04 -2.95
N ARG A 12 5.82 13.27 -3.14
CA ARG A 12 6.51 14.29 -3.95
C ARG A 12 7.08 15.37 -3.01
N PHE A 13 8.40 15.41 -2.87
CA PHE A 13 9.07 16.51 -2.19
C PHE A 13 9.22 17.67 -3.17
N LEU A 14 8.62 18.82 -2.84
CA LEU A 14 8.81 20.06 -3.57
C LEU A 14 9.77 20.92 -2.75
N ARG A 15 10.96 21.19 -3.30
CA ARG A 15 11.91 22.14 -2.72
C ARG A 15 11.54 23.53 -3.23
N ASN A 16 11.05 24.40 -2.35
CA ASN A 16 10.85 25.80 -2.70
C ASN A 16 12.20 26.51 -2.66
N ASP A 17 12.88 26.57 -3.81
CA ASP A 17 14.13 27.30 -3.98
C ASP A 17 13.89 28.78 -4.27
N GLU A 18 13.49 29.53 -3.24
CA GLU A 18 13.50 31.01 -3.30
C GLU A 18 14.95 31.55 -3.15
N ARG A 19 15.87 31.03 -3.96
CA ARG A 19 17.30 31.41 -3.98
C ARG A 19 17.75 32.02 -5.31
N GLN A 20 16.83 32.61 -6.06
CA GLN A 20 17.18 33.45 -7.21
C GLN A 20 16.30 34.70 -7.28
N LEU A 21 16.60 35.65 -6.39
CA LEU A 21 16.50 37.07 -6.72
C LEU A 21 17.91 37.62 -6.56
N THR A 22 18.59 37.71 -7.71
CA THR A 22 19.87 38.40 -8.03
C THR A 22 20.99 38.45 -6.98
N ARG A 23 22.16 37.96 -7.40
CA ARG A 23 23.41 37.80 -6.64
C ARG A 23 24.00 39.08 -6.00
N ASP A 24 23.46 40.26 -6.31
CA ASP A 24 24.06 41.55 -5.95
C ASP A 24 23.17 42.47 -5.07
N GLU A 25 22.06 41.98 -4.50
CA GLU A 25 21.34 42.71 -3.44
C GLU A 25 21.09 41.84 -2.20
N PRO A 26 21.41 42.32 -0.98
CA PRO A 26 20.99 41.65 0.24
C PRO A 26 19.48 41.88 0.41
N THR A 27 18.67 41.08 -0.27
CA THR A 27 17.23 41.04 0.00
C THR A 27 17.05 40.58 1.45
N GLY A 28 16.43 41.42 2.27
CA GLY A 28 16.24 41.18 3.69
C GLY A 28 15.57 39.81 3.94
N ARG A 29 15.86 39.19 5.10
CA ARG A 29 15.23 37.93 5.49
C ARG A 29 13.70 38.09 5.48
N ASN A 30 13.02 37.44 4.54
CA ASN A 30 11.57 37.32 4.54
C ASN A 30 11.11 36.51 5.75
N ASN A 31 10.04 36.97 6.40
CA ASN A 31 9.44 36.32 7.54
C ASN A 31 8.31 35.37 7.10
N TRP A 32 8.08 34.33 7.90
CA TRP A 32 7.04 33.34 7.63
C TRP A 32 6.41 32.83 8.92
N ILE A 33 5.27 32.17 8.79
CA ILE A 33 4.65 31.43 9.88
C ILE A 33 3.94 30.19 9.32
N SER A 34 3.98 29.09 10.09
CA SER A 34 3.21 27.89 9.78
C SER A 34 2.27 27.58 10.92
N LEU A 35 0.98 27.44 10.62
CA LEU A 35 -0.06 27.24 11.62
C LEU A 35 -0.68 25.85 11.45
N LYS A 36 -0.71 25.07 12.52
CA LYS A 36 -1.53 23.87 12.65
C LYS A 36 -2.72 24.21 13.54
N LEU A 37 -3.93 23.90 13.09
CA LEU A 37 -5.15 24.12 13.86
C LEU A 37 -5.61 22.77 14.43
N VAL A 38 -6.08 22.78 15.68
CA VAL A 38 -6.60 21.59 16.37
C VAL A 38 -7.99 21.92 16.89
N GLY A 39 -9.01 21.29 16.29
CA GLY A 39 -10.39 21.44 16.71
C GLY A 39 -10.70 20.61 17.96
N ARG A 40 -11.57 21.13 18.84
CA ARG A 40 -12.10 20.41 20.01
C ARG A 40 -13.59 20.13 19.90
N ASN A 41 -14.36 21.15 19.54
CA ASN A 41 -15.82 21.09 19.38
C ASN A 41 -16.23 20.93 17.92
N CYS A 42 -15.27 21.03 17.00
CA CYS A 42 -15.42 20.70 15.59
C CYS A 42 -14.58 19.46 15.21
N ASN A 43 -14.47 19.14 13.92
CA ASN A 43 -13.55 18.09 13.47
C ASN A 43 -12.12 18.37 13.97
N ALA A 44 -11.41 17.33 14.42
CA ALA A 44 -10.12 17.46 15.11
C ALA A 44 -9.03 18.14 14.28
N ASP A 45 -9.11 18.01 12.96
CA ASP A 45 -8.20 18.64 12.01
C ASP A 45 -8.59 20.08 11.64
N ALA A 46 -9.70 20.60 12.18
CA ALA A 46 -10.24 21.93 11.93
C ALA A 46 -10.44 22.26 10.43
N ILE A 47 -10.72 21.26 9.61
CA ILE A 47 -11.01 21.43 8.18
C ILE A 47 -12.20 22.38 8.02
N GLY A 48 -12.04 23.38 7.15
CA GLY A 48 -13.00 24.46 6.93
C GLY A 48 -12.69 25.73 7.74
N ALA A 49 -11.79 25.68 8.72
CA ALA A 49 -11.40 26.86 9.49
C ALA A 49 -10.79 27.93 8.59
N ARG A 50 -11.12 29.19 8.85
CA ARG A 50 -10.59 30.36 8.13
C ARG A 50 -9.79 31.23 9.07
N ILE A 51 -8.57 31.52 8.70
CA ILE A 51 -7.68 32.39 9.44
C ILE A 51 -7.54 33.75 8.75
N SER A 52 -7.47 34.81 9.55
CA SER A 52 -7.17 36.17 9.13
C SER A 52 -6.01 36.69 9.97
N LEU A 53 -4.83 36.84 9.36
CA LEU A 53 -3.64 37.42 10.00
C LEU A 53 -3.57 38.91 9.70
N TYR A 54 -3.24 39.72 10.70
CA TYR A 54 -3.12 41.17 10.60
C TYR A 54 -1.68 41.62 10.87
N PRO A 55 -0.81 41.74 9.84
CA PRO A 55 0.52 42.30 10.01
C PRO A 55 0.46 43.78 10.40
N VAL A 56 1.41 44.21 11.24
CA VAL A 56 1.50 45.61 11.65
C VAL A 56 1.89 46.46 10.45
N GLY A 57 1.25 47.62 10.27
CA GLY A 57 1.54 48.55 9.17
C GLY A 57 0.94 48.15 7.81
N THR A 58 0.02 47.17 7.77
CA THR A 58 -0.74 46.82 6.56
C THR A 58 -2.24 46.90 6.81
N ASP A 59 -2.98 47.50 5.87
CA ASP A 59 -4.44 47.67 6.02
C ASP A 59 -5.24 46.39 5.70
N LYS A 60 -4.63 45.45 4.97
CA LYS A 60 -5.31 44.24 4.49
C LYS A 60 -4.82 43.00 5.24
N PRO A 61 -5.74 42.19 5.81
CA PRO A 61 -5.35 40.93 6.42
C PRO A 61 -4.96 39.89 5.36
N ILE A 62 -4.04 39.00 5.72
CA ILE A 62 -3.74 37.80 4.95
C ILE A 62 -4.71 36.71 5.38
N VAL A 63 -5.51 36.23 4.42
CA VAL A 63 -6.57 35.25 4.71
C VAL A 63 -6.25 33.90 4.10
N ARG A 64 -6.43 32.82 4.87
CA ARG A 64 -6.29 31.43 4.40
C ARG A 64 -7.41 30.57 4.97
N THR A 65 -7.79 29.52 4.24
CA THR A 65 -8.76 28.52 4.69
C THR A 65 -8.10 27.15 4.69
N LEU A 66 -8.29 26.38 5.76
CA LEU A 66 -7.82 25.01 5.85
C LEU A 66 -8.76 24.10 5.07
N ARG A 67 -8.22 23.37 4.08
CA ARG A 67 -8.95 22.48 3.17
C ARG A 67 -8.48 21.05 3.33
N ALA A 68 -9.36 20.08 3.03
CA ALA A 68 -9.05 18.65 3.04
C ALA A 68 -8.95 18.11 1.60
N GLY A 69 -7.98 18.61 0.85
CA GLY A 69 -7.81 18.31 -0.57
C GLY A 69 -8.22 19.48 -1.45
N ASP A 70 -7.47 19.67 -2.53
CA ASP A 70 -7.76 20.63 -3.59
C ASP A 70 -7.31 20.01 -4.91
N GLY A 71 -8.26 19.69 -5.80
CA GLY A 71 -8.04 18.94 -7.03
C GLY A 71 -8.26 17.41 -6.93
N TYR A 72 -8.18 16.72 -8.07
CA TYR A 72 -8.42 15.27 -8.18
C TYR A 72 -7.26 14.45 -7.58
N LEU A 73 -7.57 13.53 -6.66
CA LEU A 73 -6.61 12.65 -5.97
C LEU A 73 -5.46 13.40 -5.25
N ALA A 74 -5.71 14.63 -4.81
CA ALA A 74 -4.75 15.45 -4.09
C ALA A 74 -5.09 15.56 -2.60
N GLN A 75 -4.06 15.59 -1.75
CA GLN A 75 -4.20 15.84 -0.33
C GLN A 75 -3.55 17.16 0.03
N SER A 76 -4.31 18.09 0.64
CA SER A 76 -3.76 19.33 1.16
C SER A 76 -3.04 19.08 2.48
N SER A 77 -1.97 19.86 2.73
CA SER A 77 -1.32 19.88 4.04
C SER A 77 -2.30 20.34 5.12
N LYS A 78 -2.24 19.71 6.30
CA LYS A 78 -2.95 20.15 7.51
C LYS A 78 -2.32 21.39 8.17
N ARG A 79 -1.27 21.95 7.56
CA ARG A 79 -0.63 23.20 8.00
C ARG A 79 -0.83 24.30 6.98
N LEU A 80 -1.18 25.48 7.49
CA LEU A 80 -1.26 26.70 6.71
C LEU A 80 0.11 27.38 6.73
N HIS A 81 0.74 27.46 5.56
CA HIS A 81 2.01 28.15 5.38
C HIS A 81 1.75 29.57 4.85
N ILE A 82 2.24 30.58 5.56
CA ILE A 82 2.06 31.98 5.21
C ILE A 82 3.42 32.67 5.16
N GLY A 83 3.76 33.26 4.01
CA GLY A 83 4.84 34.22 3.88
C GLY A 83 4.37 35.62 4.28
N LEU A 84 5.18 36.33 5.04
CA LEU A 84 4.90 37.68 5.58
C LEU A 84 5.80 38.76 4.95
N GLY A 85 6.72 38.37 4.06
CA GLY A 85 7.67 39.30 3.45
C GLY A 85 8.55 39.99 4.51
N PRO A 86 8.86 41.29 4.39
CA PRO A 86 9.71 41.99 5.35
C PRO A 86 9.03 42.27 6.71
N ASN A 87 7.74 41.99 6.86
CA ASN A 87 7.00 42.29 8.09
C ASN A 87 7.54 41.50 9.28
N THR A 88 7.92 42.19 10.35
CA THR A 88 8.53 41.60 11.55
C THR A 88 7.54 41.36 12.69
N GLN A 89 6.31 41.88 12.60
CA GLN A 89 5.31 41.82 13.67
C GLN A 89 3.90 41.57 13.14
N LEU A 90 3.11 40.84 13.93
CA LEU A 90 1.67 40.66 13.76
C LEU A 90 0.94 41.35 14.92
N SER A 91 -0.16 42.02 14.63
CA SER A 91 -1.03 42.59 15.66
C SER A 91 -1.87 41.52 16.33
N HIS A 92 -2.54 40.69 15.53
CA HIS A 92 -3.34 39.56 15.97
C HIS A 92 -3.66 38.61 14.80
N LEU A 93 -4.14 37.43 15.16
CA LEU A 93 -4.72 36.42 14.28
C LEU A 93 -6.14 36.13 14.75
N ILE A 94 -7.08 36.10 13.81
CA ILE A 94 -8.44 35.63 14.07
C ILE A 94 -8.60 34.27 13.39
N VAL A 95 -9.01 33.27 14.17
CA VAL A 95 -9.41 31.95 13.68
C VAL A 95 -10.93 31.86 13.77
N ARG A 96 -11.59 31.72 12.62
CA ARG A 96 -12.99 31.32 12.54
C ARG A 96 -13.04 29.80 12.38
N TRP A 97 -13.56 29.12 13.38
CA TRP A 97 -13.67 27.66 13.40
C TRP A 97 -14.86 27.16 12.57
N PRO A 98 -14.86 25.87 12.17
CA PRO A 98 -15.95 25.28 11.38
C PRO A 98 -17.31 25.27 12.08
N ASP A 99 -17.33 25.27 13.42
CA ASP A 99 -18.55 25.36 14.24
C ASP A 99 -19.10 26.80 14.34
N GLY A 100 -18.45 27.76 13.69
CA GLY A 100 -18.84 29.17 13.68
C GLY A 100 -18.24 30.00 14.81
N THR A 101 -17.58 29.39 15.79
CA THR A 101 -16.89 30.12 16.86
C THR A 101 -15.69 30.92 16.33
N GLN A 102 -15.32 31.98 17.04
CA GLN A 102 -14.16 32.80 16.70
C GLN A 102 -13.21 32.87 17.88
N GLN A 103 -11.91 32.83 17.56
CA GLN A 103 -10.83 32.89 18.53
C GLN A 103 -9.79 33.88 18.04
N THR A 104 -9.41 34.83 18.90
CA THR A 104 -8.35 35.79 18.62
C THR A 104 -7.10 35.39 19.40
N VAL A 105 -5.95 35.40 18.70
CA VAL A 105 -4.63 35.11 19.26
C VAL A 105 -3.75 36.33 19.02
N SER A 106 -3.13 36.87 20.07
CA SER A 106 -2.32 38.11 20.02
C SER A 106 -0.83 37.86 20.16
N ASP A 107 -0.40 36.83 20.89
CA ASP A 107 1.02 36.50 21.07
C ASP A 107 1.50 35.51 20.00
N ILE A 108 2.01 36.06 18.89
CA ILE A 108 2.40 35.29 17.71
C ILE A 108 3.85 35.58 17.32
N SER A 109 4.73 34.67 17.69
CA SER A 109 6.12 34.71 17.26
C SER A 109 6.30 34.28 15.80
N LEU A 110 6.97 35.11 15.00
CA LEU A 110 7.28 34.82 13.60
C LEU A 110 8.41 33.79 13.44
N ASN A 111 8.55 33.27 12.21
CA ASN A 111 9.57 32.31 11.77
C ASN A 111 9.55 30.98 12.51
N ARG A 112 8.34 30.55 12.91
CA ARG A 112 8.12 29.31 13.66
C ARG A 112 6.89 28.58 13.14
N GLN A 113 6.85 27.30 13.50
CA GLN A 113 5.65 26.50 13.38
C GLN A 113 4.89 26.61 14.70
N LEU A 114 3.62 27.00 14.65
CA LEU A 114 2.75 27.12 15.80
C LEU A 114 1.57 26.16 15.68
N GLU A 115 1.06 25.71 16.82
CA GLU A 115 -0.17 24.96 16.98
C GLU A 115 -1.18 25.82 17.74
N ILE A 116 -2.38 25.96 17.19
CA ILE A 116 -3.49 26.70 17.79
C ILE A 116 -4.59 25.70 18.06
N VAL A 117 -4.90 25.55 19.33
CA VAL A 117 -5.97 24.66 19.79
C VAL A 117 -7.22 25.51 20.02
N GLN A 118 -8.37 24.99 19.62
CA GLN A 118 -9.65 25.62 19.89
C GLN A 118 -9.84 25.84 21.40
N ASP A 119 -10.38 26.99 21.77
CA ASP A 119 -10.63 27.44 23.14
C ASP A 119 -9.36 27.66 23.99
N GLN A 120 -8.18 27.75 23.37
CA GLN A 120 -6.95 28.17 24.02
C GLN A 120 -6.52 29.57 23.57
N THR A 121 -6.11 30.41 24.50
CA THR A 121 -5.68 31.79 24.20
C THR A 121 -4.30 31.88 23.55
N ASN A 122 -3.46 30.86 23.74
CA ASN A 122 -2.05 30.91 23.33
C ASN A 122 -1.79 30.04 22.10
N ALA A 123 -0.91 30.52 21.21
CA ALA A 123 -0.30 29.69 20.18
C ALA A 123 0.90 28.94 20.76
N LEU A 124 0.88 27.62 20.68
CA LEU A 124 1.96 26.79 21.19
C LEU A 124 3.03 26.61 20.11
N ALA A 125 4.30 26.76 20.45
CA ALA A 125 5.37 26.44 19.51
C ALA A 125 5.32 24.93 19.19
N TRP A 126 5.17 24.59 17.90
CA TRP A 126 5.17 23.20 17.48
C TRP A 126 6.56 22.61 17.71
N GLN A 127 6.61 21.62 18.59
CA GLN A 127 7.81 20.82 18.78
C GLN A 127 7.75 19.63 17.84
N ARG A 128 8.84 19.44 17.09
CA ARG A 128 9.01 18.19 16.33
C ARG A 128 8.96 17.05 17.35
N PRO A 129 8.09 16.04 17.17
CA PRO A 129 8.15 14.84 17.98
C PRO A 129 9.60 14.37 17.94
N GLN A 130 10.25 14.27 19.11
CA GLN A 130 11.56 13.67 19.14
C GLN A 130 11.38 12.29 18.52
N ARG A 131 12.08 12.05 17.40
CA ARG A 131 12.22 10.68 16.90
C ARG A 131 12.74 9.93 18.12
N ALA A 132 11.98 8.95 18.60
CA ALA A 132 12.49 8.06 19.61
C ALA A 132 13.84 7.58 19.07
N GLN A 133 14.94 8.04 19.70
CA GLN A 133 16.29 7.62 19.33
C GLN A 133 16.24 6.12 19.38
N ASP A 134 16.37 5.48 18.20
CA ASP A 134 16.26 4.05 17.97
C ASP A 134 15.64 3.37 19.17
N ALA A 135 14.34 3.62 19.40
CA ALA A 135 13.63 2.83 20.38
C ALA A 135 13.88 1.43 19.86
N GLU A 136 14.74 0.67 20.55
CA GLU A 136 14.91 -0.74 20.30
C GLU A 136 13.48 -1.22 20.27
N LEU A 137 13.00 -1.50 19.06
CA LEU A 137 11.70 -2.09 18.89
C LEU A 137 11.83 -3.30 19.81
N PRO A 138 11.01 -3.41 20.87
CA PRO A 138 11.14 -4.53 21.78
C PRO A 138 11.23 -5.73 20.85
N GLU A 139 12.33 -6.49 20.95
CA GLU A 139 12.49 -7.67 20.12
C GLU A 139 11.16 -8.37 20.22
N ARG A 140 10.43 -8.44 19.11
CA ARG A 140 9.19 -9.22 19.12
C ARG A 140 9.69 -10.56 19.63
N PRO A 141 9.19 -11.04 20.78
CA PRO A 141 9.66 -12.32 21.25
C PRO A 141 9.46 -13.25 20.06
N ASN A 142 10.57 -13.79 19.54
CA ASN A 142 10.52 -14.74 18.44
C ASN A 142 9.91 -16.08 18.92
N GLN A 143 9.28 -16.05 20.09
CA GLN A 143 8.20 -16.92 20.51
C GLN A 143 6.93 -16.50 19.75
N SER A 144 6.94 -16.73 18.44
CA SER A 144 5.73 -17.35 17.92
C SER A 144 5.61 -18.63 18.75
N GLU A 145 4.63 -18.73 19.64
CA GLU A 145 4.24 -20.07 20.08
C GLU A 145 4.14 -20.92 18.81
N PRO A 146 4.72 -22.13 18.75
CA PRO A 146 4.53 -23.00 17.60
C PRO A 146 3.02 -22.98 17.34
N ILE A 147 2.63 -22.55 16.13
CA ILE A 147 1.22 -22.26 15.78
C ILE A 147 0.44 -23.55 15.98
N ALA A 148 -0.05 -23.79 17.20
CA ALA A 148 -0.68 -25.05 17.59
C ALA A 148 -2.09 -25.15 17.01
N ALA A 149 -2.63 -24.01 16.56
CA ALA A 149 -3.87 -23.94 15.81
C ALA A 149 -3.67 -23.02 14.61
N LEU A 150 -3.69 -23.62 13.41
CA LEU A 150 -3.87 -22.92 12.13
C LEU A 150 -4.97 -21.86 12.28
N ARG A 151 -4.60 -20.58 12.46
CA ARG A 151 -5.53 -19.47 12.34
C ARG A 151 -5.86 -19.29 10.85
N ARG A 152 -6.80 -20.10 10.35
CA ARG A 152 -7.25 -20.03 8.96
C ARG A 152 -8.28 -18.91 8.84
N ILE A 153 -8.09 -18.02 7.85
CA ILE A 153 -9.18 -17.18 7.36
C ILE A 153 -10.17 -18.13 6.69
N VAL A 154 -11.26 -18.46 7.38
CA VAL A 154 -12.35 -19.22 6.79
C VAL A 154 -13.21 -18.22 6.01
N PRO A 155 -13.23 -18.25 4.67
CA PRO A 155 -14.13 -17.39 3.93
C PRO A 155 -15.58 -17.72 4.32
N HIS A 156 -16.43 -16.70 4.39
CA HIS A 156 -17.85 -16.83 4.75
C HIS A 156 -18.63 -17.79 3.82
N ARG A 157 -18.07 -18.10 2.65
CA ARG A 157 -18.52 -19.14 1.71
C ARG A 157 -17.32 -19.90 1.17
N ARG A 158 -17.50 -21.18 0.84
CA ARG A 158 -16.51 -21.93 0.07
C ARG A 158 -16.37 -21.28 -1.30
N LEU A 159 -15.15 -20.91 -1.68
CA LEU A 159 -14.87 -20.45 -3.03
C LEU A 159 -14.91 -21.68 -3.95
N PRO A 160 -15.81 -21.72 -4.94
CA PRO A 160 -15.81 -22.82 -5.90
C PRO A 160 -14.51 -22.75 -6.71
N ILE A 161 -13.80 -23.87 -6.82
CA ILE A 161 -12.65 -23.96 -7.72
C ILE A 161 -13.12 -23.67 -9.17
N PRO A 162 -12.41 -22.88 -9.97
CA PRO A 162 -12.74 -22.75 -11.38
C PRO A 162 -12.75 -24.12 -12.07
N GLN A 163 -13.45 -24.24 -13.20
CA GLN A 163 -13.36 -25.44 -14.02
C GLN A 163 -11.98 -25.48 -14.64
N LEU A 164 -11.16 -26.42 -14.19
CA LEU A 164 -9.82 -26.65 -14.68
C LEU A 164 -9.81 -27.97 -15.45
N GLU A 165 -9.36 -27.90 -16.69
CA GLU A 165 -9.25 -29.00 -17.65
C GLU A 165 -7.81 -29.16 -18.12
N PHE A 166 -7.41 -30.40 -18.38
CA PHE A 166 -6.09 -30.71 -18.90
C PHE A 166 -6.17 -31.95 -19.77
N VAL A 167 -5.18 -32.13 -20.63
CA VAL A 167 -5.03 -33.28 -21.51
C VAL A 167 -3.99 -34.21 -20.91
N ASP A 168 -4.36 -35.45 -20.64
CA ASP A 168 -3.47 -36.47 -20.07
C ASP A 168 -2.50 -37.06 -21.11
N GLY A 169 -1.61 -37.95 -20.66
CA GLY A 169 -0.62 -38.63 -21.51
C GLY A 169 -1.19 -39.52 -22.61
N ASP A 170 -2.50 -39.76 -22.61
CA ASP A 170 -3.24 -40.52 -23.62
C ASP A 170 -4.13 -39.62 -24.50
N ALA A 171 -3.85 -38.32 -24.48
CA ALA A 171 -4.56 -37.27 -25.21
C ALA A 171 -6.07 -37.19 -24.86
N GLN A 172 -6.46 -37.62 -23.66
CA GLN A 172 -7.83 -37.48 -23.18
C GLN A 172 -7.99 -36.23 -22.33
N THR A 173 -9.10 -35.51 -22.53
CA THR A 173 -9.43 -34.35 -21.72
C THR A 173 -9.99 -34.81 -20.38
N GLN A 174 -9.36 -34.37 -19.30
CA GLN A 174 -9.73 -34.64 -17.93
C GLN A 174 -10.14 -33.33 -17.23
N THR A 175 -11.04 -33.45 -16.26
CA THR A 175 -11.48 -32.30 -15.43
C THR A 175 -11.03 -32.51 -13.99
N VAL A 176 -10.40 -31.47 -13.41
CA VAL A 176 -9.86 -31.51 -12.04
C VAL A 176 -10.90 -31.91 -11.00
N ARG A 177 -12.15 -31.46 -11.17
CA ARG A 177 -13.25 -31.72 -10.22
C ARG A 177 -13.60 -33.20 -10.07
N THR A 178 -13.19 -34.05 -11.02
CA THR A 178 -13.36 -35.50 -10.96
C THR A 178 -12.47 -36.14 -9.89
N PHE A 179 -11.39 -35.47 -9.50
CA PHE A 179 -10.46 -35.91 -8.46
C PHE A 179 -10.78 -35.16 -7.16
N SER A 180 -11.47 -35.78 -6.20
CA SER A 180 -11.82 -35.15 -4.93
C SER A 180 -11.65 -36.14 -3.76
N PRO A 181 -10.92 -35.79 -2.68
CA PRO A 181 -10.15 -34.55 -2.50
C PRO A 181 -8.86 -34.54 -3.33
N CYS A 182 -8.49 -33.38 -3.87
CA CYS A 182 -7.25 -33.22 -4.63
C CYS A 182 -6.46 -31.96 -4.27
N ALA A 183 -5.16 -32.03 -4.52
CA ALA A 183 -4.26 -30.90 -4.54
C ALA A 183 -3.84 -30.65 -5.99
N VAL A 184 -4.10 -29.44 -6.48
CA VAL A 184 -3.79 -29.03 -7.86
C VAL A 184 -2.49 -28.23 -7.86
N PHE A 185 -1.53 -28.65 -8.67
CA PHE A 185 -0.28 -27.93 -8.89
C PHE A 185 -0.19 -27.52 -10.35
N LEU A 186 -0.11 -26.20 -10.57
CA LEU A 186 0.17 -25.62 -11.87
C LEU A 186 1.68 -25.37 -11.96
N TRP A 187 2.33 -25.86 -13.01
CA TRP A 187 3.79 -25.75 -13.18
C TRP A 187 4.17 -25.55 -14.64
N ALA A 188 5.43 -25.21 -14.90
CA ALA A 188 5.98 -25.11 -16.24
C ALA A 188 7.45 -25.52 -16.23
N SER A 189 7.96 -26.09 -17.33
CA SER A 189 9.36 -26.55 -17.43
C SER A 189 10.37 -25.41 -17.30
N TRP A 190 9.99 -24.20 -17.69
CA TRP A 190 10.80 -22.98 -17.56
C TRP A 190 10.70 -22.32 -16.18
N CYS A 191 9.89 -22.85 -15.25
CA CYS A 191 9.71 -22.30 -13.91
C CYS A 191 10.62 -23.01 -12.89
N GLY A 192 11.82 -22.45 -12.63
CA GLY A 192 12.79 -23.00 -11.66
C GLY A 192 12.22 -23.26 -10.25
N PRO A 193 11.47 -22.34 -9.63
CA PRO A 193 10.81 -22.59 -8.35
C PRO A 193 9.81 -23.76 -8.40
N CYS A 194 9.00 -23.83 -9.46
CA CYS A 194 8.02 -24.90 -9.65
C CYS A 194 8.70 -26.28 -9.67
N LEU A 195 9.83 -26.42 -10.37
CA LEU A 195 10.59 -27.67 -10.41
C LEU A 195 11.15 -28.05 -9.02
N THR A 196 11.56 -27.06 -8.23
CA THR A 196 12.05 -27.28 -6.86
C THR A 196 10.92 -27.75 -5.94
N GLU A 197 9.73 -27.15 -6.06
CA GLU A 197 8.53 -27.56 -5.33
C GLU A 197 8.05 -28.95 -5.74
N LEU A 198 8.10 -29.30 -7.03
CA LEU A 198 7.75 -30.64 -7.51
C LEU A 198 8.70 -31.71 -6.96
N ALA A 199 10.00 -31.40 -6.84
CA ALA A 199 10.96 -32.31 -6.22
C ALA A 199 10.69 -32.53 -4.73
N GLU A 200 10.22 -31.49 -4.03
CA GLU A 200 9.81 -31.61 -2.63
C GLU A 200 8.49 -32.37 -2.46
N LEU A 201 7.51 -32.08 -3.33
CA LEU A 201 6.25 -32.80 -3.40
C LEU A 201 6.47 -34.29 -3.63
N ALA A 202 7.45 -34.66 -4.46
CA ALA A 202 7.83 -36.05 -4.69
C ALA A 202 8.25 -36.78 -3.40
N LYS A 203 8.97 -36.09 -2.50
CA LYS A 203 9.41 -36.68 -1.22
C LYS A 203 8.26 -36.92 -0.26
N HIS A 204 7.20 -36.11 -0.35
CA HIS A 204 6.05 -36.15 0.56
C HIS A 204 4.80 -36.78 -0.05
N GLN A 205 4.88 -37.28 -1.27
CA GLN A 205 3.75 -37.82 -2.01
C GLN A 205 3.00 -38.92 -1.25
N GLN A 206 3.74 -39.89 -0.69
CA GLN A 206 3.14 -41.01 0.03
C GLN A 206 2.28 -40.55 1.20
N SER A 207 2.72 -39.52 1.93
CA SER A 207 1.96 -38.95 3.04
C SER A 207 0.64 -38.31 2.59
N LEU A 208 0.60 -37.71 1.39
CA LEU A 208 -0.63 -37.15 0.80
C LEU A 208 -1.59 -38.26 0.38
N GLU A 209 -1.07 -39.34 -0.20
CA GLU A 209 -1.85 -40.52 -0.61
C GLU A 209 -2.46 -41.25 0.60
N GLU A 210 -1.71 -41.38 1.70
CA GLU A 210 -2.20 -41.93 2.97
C GLU A 210 -3.33 -41.10 3.58
N GLN A 211 -3.37 -39.79 3.29
CA GLN A 211 -4.47 -38.90 3.66
C GLN A 211 -5.61 -38.87 2.64
N GLY A 212 -5.53 -39.67 1.57
CA GLY A 212 -6.52 -39.74 0.50
C GLY A 212 -6.53 -38.52 -0.44
N ILE A 213 -5.50 -37.67 -0.42
CA ILE A 213 -5.40 -36.48 -1.27
C ILE A 213 -4.72 -36.86 -2.58
N ARG A 214 -5.43 -36.69 -3.69
CA ARG A 214 -4.87 -36.94 -5.03
C ARG A 214 -4.11 -35.72 -5.54
N VAL A 215 -2.87 -35.91 -5.97
CA VAL A 215 -2.08 -34.84 -6.60
C VAL A 215 -2.37 -34.78 -8.10
N VAL A 216 -2.75 -33.60 -8.58
CA VAL A 216 -3.01 -33.31 -10.00
C VAL A 216 -1.99 -32.28 -10.49
N LEU A 217 -1.09 -32.69 -11.38
CA LEU A 217 -0.01 -31.88 -11.93
C LEU A 217 -0.40 -31.40 -13.33
N ILE A 218 -0.58 -30.09 -13.49
CA ILE A 218 -0.97 -29.50 -14.77
C ILE A 218 0.17 -28.62 -15.28
N SER A 219 0.79 -29.03 -16.39
CA SER A 219 1.81 -28.24 -17.06
C SER A 219 1.18 -27.11 -17.86
N LEU A 220 1.73 -25.90 -17.76
CA LEU A 220 1.37 -24.72 -18.53
C LEU A 220 2.20 -24.56 -19.80
N ASP A 221 3.07 -25.52 -20.12
CA ASP A 221 3.91 -25.48 -21.32
C ASP A 221 3.07 -25.45 -22.61
N GLU A 222 3.66 -24.89 -23.67
CA GLU A 222 3.06 -24.87 -25.01
C GLU A 222 3.40 -26.16 -25.74
N VAL A 223 2.49 -27.13 -25.68
CA VAL A 223 2.65 -28.47 -26.27
C VAL A 223 1.43 -28.79 -27.12
N GLU A 224 1.64 -29.42 -28.28
CA GLU A 224 0.54 -29.92 -29.12
C GLU A 224 -0.21 -31.04 -28.40
N THR A 225 -1.44 -30.76 -27.96
CA THR A 225 -2.28 -31.68 -27.19
C THR A 225 -2.89 -32.82 -28.00
N ASN A 226 -2.71 -32.82 -29.33
CA ASN A 226 -3.18 -33.89 -30.22
C ASN A 226 -2.15 -35.01 -30.41
N SER A 227 -0.91 -34.81 -29.93
CA SER A 227 0.19 -35.77 -30.06
C SER A 227 0.52 -36.37 -28.69
N THR A 228 0.18 -37.65 -28.51
CA THR A 228 0.51 -38.39 -27.27
C THR A 228 2.01 -38.45 -27.01
N THR A 229 2.84 -38.51 -28.06
CA THR A 229 4.30 -38.48 -27.94
C THR A 229 4.78 -37.15 -27.36
N ALA A 230 4.29 -36.02 -27.90
CA ALA A 230 4.69 -34.69 -27.44
C ALA A 230 4.26 -34.43 -25.98
N ILE A 231 3.06 -34.85 -25.61
CA ILE A 231 2.56 -34.76 -24.23
C ILE A 231 3.45 -35.58 -23.29
N ARG A 232 3.75 -36.83 -23.65
CA ARG A 232 4.57 -37.71 -22.82
C ARG A 232 5.99 -37.16 -22.65
N GLU A 233 6.60 -36.64 -23.71
CA GLU A 233 7.92 -35.99 -23.64
C GLU A 233 7.92 -34.77 -22.71
N ALA A 234 6.93 -33.90 -22.81
CA ALA A 234 6.80 -32.74 -21.92
C ALA A 234 6.65 -33.13 -20.45
N LEU A 235 5.96 -34.24 -20.18
CA LEU A 235 5.77 -34.76 -18.83
C LEU A 235 6.98 -35.55 -18.28
N GLN A 236 7.99 -35.88 -19.09
CA GLN A 236 9.21 -36.57 -18.62
C GLN A 236 10.06 -35.71 -17.68
N VAL A 237 9.86 -34.38 -17.68
CA VAL A 237 10.54 -33.44 -16.78
C VAL A 237 10.08 -33.62 -15.32
N LEU A 238 8.93 -34.24 -15.11
CA LEU A 238 8.44 -34.55 -13.78
C LEU A 238 9.41 -35.52 -13.09
N PRO A 239 9.78 -35.29 -11.81
CA PRO A 239 10.53 -36.28 -11.05
C PRO A 239 9.78 -37.62 -11.07
N LYS A 240 10.49 -38.74 -10.84
CA LYS A 240 9.89 -40.08 -10.76
C LYS A 240 8.89 -40.16 -9.60
N LEU A 241 7.70 -39.65 -9.85
CA LEU A 241 6.56 -39.62 -8.97
C LEU A 241 5.81 -40.94 -9.13
N SER A 242 5.09 -41.36 -8.09
CA SER A 242 4.42 -42.67 -8.09
C SER A 242 3.29 -42.73 -9.14
N GLN A 243 2.89 -43.95 -9.54
CA GLN A 243 1.89 -44.23 -10.57
C GLN A 243 0.46 -43.70 -10.27
N SER A 244 0.17 -43.26 -9.04
CA SER A 244 -1.15 -42.75 -8.64
C SER A 244 -1.43 -41.30 -9.06
N GLN A 245 -0.43 -40.58 -9.57
CA GLN A 245 -0.58 -39.18 -9.95
C GLN A 245 -1.29 -38.99 -11.28
N VAL A 246 -2.00 -37.88 -11.37
CA VAL A 246 -2.67 -37.44 -12.58
C VAL A 246 -1.88 -36.26 -13.12
N ALA A 247 -1.27 -36.43 -14.29
CA ALA A 247 -0.46 -35.40 -14.92
C ALA A 247 -0.95 -35.13 -16.35
N GLY A 248 -0.85 -33.88 -16.77
CA GLY A 248 -1.22 -33.49 -18.12
C GLY A 248 -0.88 -32.05 -18.46
N ILE A 249 -1.22 -31.65 -19.69
CA ILE A 249 -1.01 -30.31 -20.23
C ILE A 249 -2.31 -29.49 -20.10
N ALA A 250 -2.23 -28.26 -19.60
CA ALA A 250 -3.36 -27.36 -19.50
C ALA A 250 -4.00 -27.10 -20.87
N THR A 251 -5.34 -27.11 -20.91
CA THR A 251 -6.10 -26.55 -22.03
C THR A 251 -5.99 -25.03 -22.06
N ASP A 252 -6.33 -24.40 -23.18
CA ASP A 252 -6.33 -22.93 -23.31
C ASP A 252 -7.28 -22.25 -22.30
N SER A 253 -8.38 -22.92 -21.94
CA SER A 253 -9.30 -22.45 -20.90
C SER A 253 -8.61 -22.41 -19.52
N THR A 254 -7.87 -23.45 -19.16
CA THR A 254 -7.09 -23.51 -17.93
C THR A 254 -5.94 -22.51 -17.92
N LYS A 255 -5.23 -22.33 -19.05
CA LYS A 255 -4.18 -21.31 -19.19
C LYS A 255 -4.74 -19.91 -18.97
N SER A 256 -5.91 -19.60 -19.53
CA SER A 256 -6.59 -18.32 -19.33
C SER A 256 -6.96 -18.06 -17.86
N VAL A 257 -7.37 -19.10 -17.13
CA VAL A 257 -7.65 -19.00 -15.68
C VAL A 257 -6.35 -18.81 -14.90
N ALA A 258 -5.28 -19.53 -15.24
CA ALA A 258 -3.97 -19.38 -14.60
C ALA A 258 -3.44 -17.95 -14.77
N ASP A 259 -3.54 -17.39 -15.97
CA ASP A 259 -3.17 -16.00 -16.27
C ASP A 259 -3.92 -14.98 -15.40
N LEU A 260 -5.19 -15.24 -15.06
CA LEU A 260 -5.97 -14.38 -14.17
C LEU A 260 -5.50 -14.47 -12.71
N ILE A 261 -5.01 -15.65 -12.30
CA ILE A 261 -4.55 -15.90 -10.92
C ILE A 261 -3.14 -15.34 -10.69
N PHE A 262 -2.27 -15.41 -11.71
CA PHE A 262 -0.86 -15.04 -11.59
C PHE A 262 -0.49 -13.63 -12.13
N ARG A 263 -1.47 -12.84 -12.61
CA ARG A 263 -1.29 -11.41 -12.94
C ARG A 263 -1.57 -10.48 -11.77
#